data_AF-A0A0E4CRJ8-F1
#
_entry.id   AF-A0A0E4CRJ8-F1
#
_cell.length_a   1.000
_cell.length_b   1.000
_cell.length_c   1.000
_cell.angle_alpha   90.00
_cell.angle_beta   90.00
_cell.angle_gamma   90.00
#
_symmetry.space_group_name_H-M   'P 1'
#
loop_
_entity.id
_entity.type
_entity.pdbx_description
1 polymer ?
#
loop_
_entity_poly.entity_id
_entity_poly.type
_entity_poly.pdbx_seq_one_letter_code
_entity_poly.pdbx_strand_id
1 'polypeptide(L)'
;MTNIRPLKADTGLCEYEDRDKWFRAYSGEREAAAICTNCPIIVSCAQRALKLGVTDGVWASVPLPGSRNADALREARARLQEVVDRYQRQPAEWRRRSLQIRQAVHFAATQREQRRRHAAAATRHAPVASPALTERASA
;
A
#
# COMPACT_ATOMS: atom_id res chain seq x y z
N MET A 1 -6.28 -24.64 -0.88
CA MET A 1 -7.48 -23.77 -0.95
C MET A 1 -7.30 -22.62 0.02
N THR A 2 -7.05 -21.40 -0.43
CA THR A 2 -6.83 -20.27 0.49
C THR A 2 -7.71 -19.10 0.07
N ASN A 3 -8.73 -18.88 0.91
CA ASN A 3 -9.73 -17.82 0.87
C ASN A 3 -9.12 -16.49 0.41
N ILE A 4 -9.52 -16.02 -0.77
CA ILE A 4 -9.45 -14.60 -1.10
C ILE A 4 -10.35 -13.93 -0.08
N ARG A 5 -9.79 -13.32 0.97
CA ARG A 5 -10.58 -12.42 1.80
C ARG A 5 -10.89 -11.21 0.92
N PRO A 6 -12.16 -10.98 0.51
CA PRO A 6 -12.50 -9.72 -0.11
C PRO A 6 -12.10 -8.63 0.86
N LEU A 7 -11.31 -7.68 0.38
CA LEU A 7 -10.82 -6.60 1.22
C LEU A 7 -12.04 -5.80 1.64
N LYS A 8 -12.17 -5.65 2.95
CA LYS A 8 -13.18 -4.77 3.53
C LYS A 8 -12.90 -3.37 3.00
N ALA A 9 -13.94 -2.55 2.87
CA ALA A 9 -13.85 -1.14 2.44
C ALA A 9 -12.80 -0.32 3.23
N ASP A 10 -12.36 -0.87 4.36
CA ASP A 10 -11.42 -0.31 5.32
C ASP A 10 -9.95 -0.71 5.04
N THR A 11 -9.66 -1.44 3.95
CA THR A 11 -8.29 -1.90 3.65
C THR A 11 -7.53 -0.89 2.79
N GLY A 12 -6.31 -0.55 3.20
CA GLY A 12 -5.44 0.39 2.50
C GLY A 12 -4.56 -0.27 1.45
N LEU A 13 -4.11 0.51 0.46
CA LEU A 13 -3.16 0.05 -0.55
C LEU A 13 -1.81 -0.37 0.03
N CYS A 14 -1.49 0.10 1.24
CA CYS A 14 -0.29 -0.30 1.97
C CYS A 14 -0.24 -1.80 2.29
N GLU A 15 -1.37 -2.50 2.35
CA GLU A 15 -1.44 -3.94 2.62
C GLU A 15 -0.82 -4.78 1.48
N TYR A 16 -0.71 -4.24 0.26
CA TYR A 16 -0.15 -4.94 -0.89
C TYR A 16 1.35 -4.66 -1.12
N GLU A 17 1.95 -3.85 -0.26
CA GLU A 17 3.35 -3.48 -0.32
C GLU A 17 4.07 -4.02 0.92
N ASP A 18 5.40 -4.06 0.88
CA ASP A 18 6.20 -4.47 2.02
C ASP A 18 5.95 -3.52 3.21
N ARG A 19 5.72 -4.08 4.40
CA ARG A 19 5.44 -3.32 5.63
C ARG A 19 6.61 -2.41 5.98
N ASP A 20 7.84 -2.87 5.77
CA ASP A 20 9.03 -2.11 6.14
C ASP A 20 9.15 -0.83 5.32
N LYS A 21 8.60 -0.79 4.09
CA LYS A 21 8.61 0.38 3.21
C LYS A 21 7.95 1.61 3.86
N TRP A 22 6.97 1.39 4.74
CA TRP A 22 6.21 2.46 5.38
C TRP A 22 6.94 3.10 6.56
N PHE A 23 7.98 2.45 7.08
CA PHE A 23 8.71 2.87 8.27
C PHE A 23 10.21 3.11 8.01
N ARG A 24 10.68 2.89 6.78
CA ARG A 24 12.06 3.22 6.36
C ARG A 24 12.24 4.74 6.32
N ALA A 25 13.09 5.25 7.20
CA ALA A 25 13.45 6.65 7.25
C ALA A 25 14.08 7.10 5.91
N TYR A 26 13.59 8.22 5.37
CA TYR A 26 14.12 9.00 4.24
C TYR A 26 14.14 8.36 2.83
N SER A 27 14.47 7.08 2.65
CA SER A 27 14.68 6.50 1.30
C SER A 27 13.40 6.01 0.60
N GLY A 28 12.31 5.83 1.34
CA GLY A 28 11.04 5.29 0.81
C GLY A 28 9.81 6.21 0.96
N GLU A 29 9.95 7.34 1.67
CA GLU A 29 8.80 8.15 2.09
C GLU A 29 8.02 8.75 0.93
N ARG A 30 8.69 9.23 -0.12
CA ARG A 30 8.03 9.80 -1.29
C ARG A 30 7.22 8.77 -2.06
N GLU A 31 7.76 7.57 -2.23
CA GLU A 31 7.07 6.49 -2.95
C GLU A 31 5.88 5.98 -2.12
N ALA A 32 6.08 5.76 -0.83
CA ALA A 32 5.02 5.42 0.11
C ALA A 32 3.91 6.49 0.11
N ALA A 33 4.27 7.77 0.16
CA ALA A 33 3.31 8.87 0.13
C ALA A 33 2.53 8.92 -1.20
N ALA A 34 3.17 8.62 -2.33
CA ALA A 34 2.53 8.55 -3.63
C ALA A 34 1.48 7.43 -3.71
N ILE A 35 1.75 6.27 -3.09
CA ILE A 35 0.77 5.18 -2.97
C ILE A 35 -0.43 5.65 -2.13
N CYS A 36 -0.18 6.36 -1.02
CA CYS A 36 -1.24 6.90 -0.18
C CYS A 36 -2.16 7.89 -0.93
N THR A 37 -1.65 8.67 -1.89
CA THR A 37 -2.44 9.69 -2.60
C THR A 37 -3.63 9.09 -3.37
N ASN A 38 -3.50 7.84 -3.79
CA ASN A 38 -4.56 7.09 -4.49
C ASN A 38 -5.29 6.10 -3.57
N CYS A 39 -4.96 6.09 -2.28
CA CYS A 39 -5.45 5.10 -1.33
C CYS A 39 -6.93 5.36 -0.97
N PRO A 40 -7.80 4.33 -1.03
CA PRO A 40 -9.23 4.51 -0.80
C PRO A 40 -9.62 4.88 0.62
N ILE A 41 -8.74 4.58 1.57
CA ILE A 41 -8.94 4.87 2.98
C ILE A 41 -8.15 6.09 3.46
N ILE A 42 -7.62 6.93 2.57
CA ILE A 42 -6.70 8.03 2.95
C ILE A 42 -7.26 8.91 4.09
N VAL A 43 -8.57 9.20 4.08
CA VAL A 43 -9.23 10.03 5.10
C VAL A 43 -9.35 9.30 6.43
N SER A 44 -9.87 8.06 6.42
CA SER A 44 -10.01 7.27 7.66
C SER A 44 -8.64 6.87 8.21
N CYS A 45 -7.63 6.71 7.36
CA CYS A 45 -6.23 6.54 7.72
C CYS A 45 -5.70 7.76 8.46
N ALA A 46 -5.91 8.97 7.95
CA ALA A 46 -5.51 10.22 8.63
C ALA A 46 -6.21 10.38 9.98
N GLN A 47 -7.53 10.17 10.03
CA GLN A 47 -8.30 10.24 11.28
C GLN A 47 -7.82 9.23 12.32
N ARG A 48 -7.50 8.00 11.88
CA ARG A 48 -7.00 6.94 12.77
C ARG A 48 -5.59 7.23 13.25
N ALA A 49 -4.71 7.74 12.38
CA ALA A 49 -3.37 8.18 12.73
C ALA A 49 -3.41 9.23 13.84
N LEU A 50 -4.26 10.26 13.68
CA LEU A 50 -4.48 11.30 14.68
C LEU A 50 -5.04 10.72 15.99
N LYS A 51 -6.07 9.87 15.92
CA LYS A 51 -6.70 9.25 17.09
C LYS A 51 -5.76 8.36 17.89
N LEU A 52 -4.90 7.59 17.21
CA LEU A 52 -3.94 6.69 17.83
C LEU A 52 -2.65 7.41 18.26
N GLY A 53 -2.48 8.68 17.86
CA GLY A 53 -1.29 9.45 18.18
C GLY A 53 -0.02 8.88 17.56
N VAL A 54 -0.12 8.23 16.38
CA VAL A 54 1.04 7.62 15.70
C VAL A 54 2.15 8.65 15.53
N THR A 55 3.40 8.18 15.61
CA THR A 55 4.57 9.07 15.65
C THR A 55 5.50 8.88 14.47
N ASP A 56 5.42 7.75 13.78
CA ASP A 56 6.38 7.30 12.79
C ASP A 56 5.71 6.66 11.56
N GLY A 57 6.50 6.60 10.49
CA GLY A 57 6.10 6.05 9.20
C GLY A 57 5.26 7.00 8.35
N VAL A 58 4.76 6.51 7.23
CA VAL A 58 3.93 7.28 6.29
C VAL A 58 2.45 6.95 6.45
N TRP A 59 1.65 7.95 6.79
CA TRP A 59 0.21 7.83 6.99
C TRP A 59 -0.51 8.87 6.16
N ALA A 60 -1.50 8.45 5.36
CA ALA A 60 -2.30 9.34 4.53
C ALA A 60 -1.46 10.37 3.72
N SER A 61 -0.35 9.90 3.13
CA SER A 61 0.64 10.68 2.37
C SER A 61 1.52 11.63 3.21
N VAL A 62 1.43 11.58 4.54
CA VAL A 62 2.23 12.40 5.45
C VAL A 62 3.31 11.53 6.10
N PRO A 63 4.60 11.83 5.92
CA PRO A 63 5.67 11.20 6.68
C PRO A 63 5.70 11.77 8.10
N LEU A 64 5.73 10.88 9.10
CA LEU A 64 5.88 11.23 10.50
C LEU A 64 7.32 10.99 10.99
N PRO A 65 7.93 11.95 11.71
CA PRO A 65 9.37 11.99 11.99
C PRO A 65 9.83 11.12 13.19
N GLY A 66 8.92 10.39 13.83
CA GLY A 66 9.14 9.75 15.12
C GLY A 66 8.86 10.66 16.30
N SER A 67 8.94 10.10 17.52
CA SER A 67 8.67 10.81 18.78
C SER A 67 9.79 11.74 19.24
N ARG A 68 10.97 11.66 18.62
CA ARG A 68 12.17 12.42 19.03
C ARG A 68 12.11 13.91 18.68
N ASN A 69 11.30 14.30 17.70
CA ASN A 69 11.15 15.68 17.27
C ASN A 69 9.69 16.13 17.44
N ALA A 70 9.38 16.72 18.59
CA ALA A 70 8.02 17.12 18.94
C ALA A 70 7.46 18.19 17.99
N ASP A 71 8.30 19.13 17.52
CA ASP A 71 7.88 20.23 16.66
C ASP A 71 7.53 19.72 15.25
N ALA A 72 8.41 18.92 14.65
CA ALA A 72 8.14 18.27 13.37
C ALA A 72 6.95 17.30 13.45
N LEU A 73 6.75 16.64 14.59
CA LEU A 73 5.58 15.78 14.80
C LEU A 73 4.28 16.59 14.89
N ARG A 74 4.28 17.77 15.54
CA ARG A 74 3.13 18.68 15.53
C ARG A 74 2.80 19.14 14.12
N GLU A 75 3.80 19.50 13.33
CA GLU A 75 3.62 19.88 11.93
C GLU A 75 3.08 18.72 11.07
N ALA A 76 3.61 17.50 11.26
CA ALA A 76 3.07 16.31 10.60
C ALA A 76 1.61 16.06 10.96
N ARG A 77 1.21 16.25 12.22
CA ARG A 77 -0.19 16.12 12.65
C ARG A 77 -1.08 17.22 12.06
N ALA A 78 -0.59 18.45 11.93
CA ALA A 78 -1.31 19.51 11.22
C ALA A 78 -1.56 19.14 9.76
N ARG A 79 -0.55 18.59 9.07
CA ARG A 79 -0.70 18.09 7.69
C ARG A 79 -1.70 16.93 7.59
N LEU A 80 -1.76 16.02 8.56
CA LEU A 80 -2.79 14.99 8.62
C LEU A 80 -4.20 15.59 8.77
N GLN A 81 -4.35 16.63 9.59
CA GLN A 81 -5.62 17.34 9.74
C GLN A 81 -6.04 18.01 8.42
N GLU A 82 -5.12 18.63 7.70
CA GLU A 82 -5.40 19.23 6.39
C GLU A 82 -5.92 18.20 5.36
N VAL A 83 -5.43 16.95 5.41
CA VAL A 83 -5.96 15.86 4.56
C VAL A 83 -7.43 15.58 4.88
N VAL A 84 -7.79 15.55 6.17
CA VAL A 84 -9.17 15.36 6.62
C VAL A 84 -10.05 16.53 6.16
N ASP A 85 -9.62 17.76 6.44
CA ASP A 85 -10.37 18.97 6.14
C ASP A 85 -10.60 19.15 4.64
N ARG A 86 -9.59 18.84 3.82
CA ARG A 86 -9.69 18.90 2.36
C ARG A 86 -10.81 18.00 1.85
N TYR A 87 -10.97 16.80 2.41
CA TYR A 87 -12.04 15.89 2.00
C TYR A 87 -13.41 16.35 2.49
N GLN A 88 -13.50 16.90 3.70
CA GLN A 88 -14.76 17.43 4.24
C GLN A 88 -15.29 18.61 3.41
N ARG A 89 -14.39 19.46 2.90
CA ARG A 89 -14.73 20.61 2.06
C ARG A 89 -15.06 20.25 0.60
N GLN A 90 -14.86 19.01 0.16
CA GLN A 90 -15.10 18.63 -1.23
C GLN A 90 -16.60 18.53 -1.57
N PRO A 91 -17.04 19.11 -2.70
CA PRO A 91 -18.42 18.95 -3.18
C PRO A 91 -18.80 17.47 -3.36
N ALA A 92 -20.09 17.17 -3.28
CA ALA A 92 -20.58 15.78 -3.31
C ALA A 92 -20.17 15.02 -4.59
N GLU A 93 -20.10 15.70 -5.73
CA GLU A 93 -19.65 15.14 -7.01
C GLU A 93 -18.18 14.71 -6.99
N TRP A 94 -17.29 15.50 -6.37
CA TRP A 94 -15.88 15.19 -6.17
C TRP A 94 -15.70 14.00 -5.24
N ARG A 95 -16.55 13.91 -4.20
CA ARG A 95 -16.60 12.74 -3.33
C ARG A 95 -17.02 11.49 -4.10
N ARG A 96 -18.05 11.54 -4.96
CA ARG A 96 -18.48 10.41 -5.81
C ARG A 96 -17.40 9.98 -6.80
N ARG A 97 -16.79 10.92 -7.52
CA ARG A 97 -15.67 10.64 -8.45
C ARG A 97 -14.51 10.00 -7.72
N SER A 98 -14.16 10.52 -6.54
CA SER A 98 -13.14 9.93 -5.68
C SER A 98 -13.51 8.49 -5.30
N LEU A 99 -14.75 8.19 -4.90
CA LEU A 99 -15.21 6.82 -4.63
C LEU A 99 -15.08 5.89 -5.84
N GLN A 100 -15.36 6.37 -7.05
CA GLN A 100 -15.20 5.57 -8.27
C GLN A 100 -13.72 5.27 -8.57
N ILE A 101 -12.84 6.28 -8.45
CA ILE A 101 -11.39 6.09 -8.59
C ILE A 101 -10.89 5.08 -7.55
N ARG A 102 -11.38 5.19 -6.31
CA ARG A 102 -11.08 4.25 -5.22
C ARG A 102 -11.46 2.81 -5.58
N GLN A 103 -12.66 2.59 -6.11
CA GLN A 103 -13.11 1.26 -6.55
C GLN A 103 -12.25 0.72 -7.71
N ALA A 104 -11.91 1.56 -8.68
CA ALA A 104 -11.08 1.18 -9.82
C ALA A 104 -9.64 0.81 -9.39
N VAL A 105 -9.01 1.62 -8.54
CA VAL A 105 -7.66 1.37 -7.99
C VAL A 105 -7.65 0.09 -7.17
N HIS A 106 -8.67 -0.14 -6.34
CA HIS A 106 -8.83 -1.37 -5.58
C HIS A 106 -8.90 -2.62 -6.49
N PHE A 107 -9.71 -2.55 -7.55
CA PHE A 107 -9.80 -3.62 -8.54
C PHE A 107 -8.44 -3.88 -9.21
N ALA A 108 -7.73 -2.83 -9.63
CA ALA A 108 -6.42 -2.94 -10.28
C ALA A 108 -5.35 -3.55 -9.34
N ALA A 109 -5.30 -3.12 -8.07
CA ALA A 109 -4.39 -3.68 -7.08
C ALA A 109 -4.67 -5.17 -6.82
N THR A 110 -5.95 -5.54 -6.72
CA THR A 110 -6.38 -6.94 -6.56
C THR A 110 -5.95 -7.81 -7.75
N GLN A 111 -6.14 -7.30 -8.97
CA GLN A 111 -5.72 -7.99 -10.20
C GLN A 111 -4.19 -8.19 -10.26
N ARG A 112 -3.39 -7.18 -9.86
CA ARG A 112 -1.92 -7.28 -9.81
C ARG A 112 -1.48 -8.39 -8.84
N GLU A 113 -2.08 -8.44 -7.66
CA GLU A 113 -1.78 -9.46 -6.65
C GLU A 113 -2.14 -10.87 -7.14
N GLN A 114 -3.32 -11.04 -7.75
CA GLN A 114 -3.72 -12.31 -8.36
C GLN A 114 -2.70 -12.75 -9.42
N ARG A 115 -2.29 -11.86 -10.33
CA ARG A 115 -1.26 -12.18 -11.36
C ARG A 115 0.08 -12.57 -10.74
N ARG A 116 0.55 -11.86 -9.71
CA ARG A 116 1.79 -12.21 -8.98
C ARG A 116 1.73 -13.61 -8.39
N ARG A 117 0.59 -13.98 -7.79
CA ARG A 117 0.39 -15.33 -7.24
C ARG A 117 0.35 -16.40 -8.33
N HIS A 118 -0.38 -16.16 -9.42
CA HIS A 118 -0.40 -17.08 -10.55
C HIS A 118 0.99 -17.28 -11.14
N ALA A 119 1.76 -16.20 -11.31
CA ALA A 119 3.15 -16.27 -11.76
C ALA A 119 4.01 -17.09 -10.78
N ALA A 120 3.92 -16.81 -9.48
CA ALA A 120 4.68 -17.53 -8.43
C ALA A 120 4.29 -19.02 -8.34
N ALA A 121 3.00 -19.35 -8.51
CA ALA A 121 2.53 -20.74 -8.56
C ALA A 121 3.04 -21.46 -9.82
N ALA A 122 3.03 -20.78 -10.98
CA ALA A 122 3.62 -21.31 -12.20
C ALA A 122 5.13 -21.55 -12.07
N THR A 123 5.86 -20.68 -11.35
CA THR A 123 7.30 -20.89 -11.08
C THR A 123 7.54 -22.10 -10.16
N ARG A 124 6.65 -22.33 -9.17
CA ARG A 124 6.75 -23.50 -8.26
C ARG A 124 6.38 -24.82 -8.92
N HIS A 125 5.58 -24.78 -10.00
CA HIS A 125 5.18 -25.96 -10.78
C HIS A 125 5.99 -26.13 -12.07
N ALA A 126 7.00 -25.30 -12.31
CA ALA A 126 7.93 -25.51 -13.40
C ALA A 126 8.73 -26.81 -13.13
N PRO A 127 8.71 -27.80 -14.03
CA PRO A 127 9.49 -29.01 -13.84
C PRO A 127 10.97 -28.64 -13.82
N VAL A 128 11.68 -29.07 -12.79
CA VAL A 128 13.15 -29.01 -12.74
C VAL A 128 13.63 -29.85 -13.92
N ALA A 129 14.15 -29.20 -14.96
CA ALA A 129 14.80 -29.89 -16.06
C ALA A 129 15.99 -30.66 -15.48
N SER A 130 15.83 -31.98 -15.37
CA SER A 130 16.94 -32.88 -15.00
C SER A 130 17.98 -32.81 -16.12
N PRO A 131 19.26 -32.55 -15.81
CA PRO A 131 20.28 -32.56 -16.85
C PRO A 131 20.42 -34.01 -17.33
N ALA A 132 19.99 -34.27 -18.56
CA ALA A 132 20.19 -35.57 -19.21
C ALA A 132 21.70 -35.79 -19.38
N LEU A 133 22.23 -36.79 -18.67
CA LEU A 133 23.56 -37.36 -18.89
C LEU A 133 23.63 -37.88 -20.33
N THR A 134 24.36 -37.17 -21.18
CA THR A 134 24.75 -37.66 -22.50
C THR A 134 25.88 -38.66 -22.34
N GLU A 135 25.50 -39.94 -22.30
CA GLU A 135 26.41 -41.08 -22.41
C GLU A 135 27.07 -41.04 -23.80
N ARG A 136 28.36 -40.65 -23.84
CA ARG A 136 29.18 -40.74 -25.04
C ARG A 136 29.58 -42.19 -25.23
N ALA A 137 28.91 -42.88 -26.16
CA ALA A 137 29.39 -44.14 -26.71
C ALA A 137 30.66 -43.88 -27.53
N SER A 138 31.78 -44.45 -27.08
CA SER A 138 33.02 -44.57 -27.85
C SER A 138 32.87 -45.66 -28.92
N ALA A 139 33.27 -45.33 -30.14
CA ALA A 139 33.65 -46.27 -31.20
C ALA A 139 34.97 -45.79 -31.79
#